data_AF-A0A8S0U842-F1
#
_entry.id   AF-A0A8S0U842-F1
#
_cell.length_a   1.000
_cell.length_b   1.000
_cell.length_c   1.000
_cell.angle_alpha   90.00
_cell.angle_beta   90.00
_cell.angle_gamma   90.00
#
_symmetry.space_group_name_H-M   'P 1'
#
loop_
_entity.id
_entity.type
_entity.pdbx_description
1 polymer ?
#
loop_
_entity_poly.entity_id
_entity_poly.type
_entity_poly.pdbx_seq_one_letter_code
_entity_poly.pdbx_strand_id
1 'polypeptide(L)'
;MVGRSAIIDNVIPVDNTPDPAKVFQLNVQLKWEVARDLLHKGNNIDKPCGMEPQMSFTNSVKTRLGVISLVPCAKGGSSIEEWEKGDKHYENMIKRVKVIVKVGGVGGEIKALLWHQEESDTSYLNDKENYNGRLEKLVQNVRTDLNMPSLPILQVIIESADGPSKDEVIK
;
A
#
# COMPACT_ATOMS: atom_id res chain seq x y z
N MET A 1 -0.61 0.13 -0.08
CA MET A 1 -1.71 0.51 -1.01
C MET A 1 -1.25 0.31 -2.45
N VAL A 2 -1.58 -0.82 -3.07
CA VAL A 2 -1.34 -1.11 -4.50
C VAL A 2 -2.70 -1.19 -5.21
N GLY A 3 -2.97 -0.38 -6.23
CA GLY A 3 -4.13 -0.54 -7.12
C GLY A 3 -4.02 0.43 -8.28
N ARG A 4 -4.53 0.10 -9.47
CA ARG A 4 -4.55 1.05 -10.58
C ARG A 4 -5.43 2.24 -10.21
N SER A 5 -5.02 3.42 -10.67
CA SER A 5 -5.86 4.62 -10.63
C SER A 5 -6.18 5.07 -12.05
N ALA A 6 -7.44 5.45 -12.25
CA ALA A 6 -7.85 6.26 -13.38
C ALA A 6 -7.14 7.62 -13.32
N ILE A 7 -6.73 8.14 -14.48
CA ILE A 7 -6.30 9.52 -14.63
C ILE A 7 -7.57 10.36 -14.65
N ILE A 8 -7.72 11.28 -13.70
CA ILE A 8 -8.76 12.32 -13.77
C ILE A 8 -8.04 13.65 -14.00
N ASP A 9 -7.97 14.06 -15.26
CA ASP A 9 -7.81 15.43 -15.79
C ASP A 9 -6.87 16.42 -15.08
N ASN A 10 -5.69 16.02 -14.60
CA ASN A 10 -4.64 16.92 -14.06
C ASN A 10 -5.11 17.87 -12.93
N VAL A 11 -6.30 17.66 -12.36
CA VAL A 11 -6.82 18.42 -11.23
C VAL A 11 -6.53 17.62 -9.98
N ILE A 12 -5.67 18.13 -9.11
CA ILE A 12 -5.51 17.60 -7.75
C ILE A 12 -6.79 18.00 -6.99
N PRO A 13 -7.62 17.05 -6.54
CA PRO A 13 -8.77 17.34 -5.69
C PRO A 13 -8.29 18.05 -4.43
N VAL A 14 -9.08 18.98 -3.90
CA VAL A 14 -8.72 19.75 -2.70
C VAL A 14 -8.32 18.84 -1.53
N ASP A 15 -8.90 17.64 -1.47
CA ASP A 15 -8.66 16.61 -0.46
C ASP A 15 -7.26 15.96 -0.53
N ASN A 16 -6.48 16.21 -1.59
CA ASN A 16 -5.11 15.72 -1.77
C ASN A 16 -4.04 16.80 -1.58
N THR A 17 -4.41 17.98 -1.05
CA THR A 17 -3.47 19.08 -0.84
C THR A 17 -2.35 18.68 0.14
N PRO A 18 -1.06 18.90 -0.19
CA PRO A 18 0.07 18.65 0.70
C PRO A 18 -0.01 19.48 1.99
N ASP A 19 0.41 18.89 3.11
CA ASP A 19 0.49 19.56 4.41
C ASP A 19 1.91 19.44 4.98
N PRO A 20 2.77 20.45 4.76
CA PRO A 20 4.18 20.39 5.13
C PRO A 20 4.41 20.38 6.66
N ALA A 21 3.38 20.68 7.46
CA ALA A 21 3.47 20.66 8.91
C ALA A 21 3.06 19.30 9.50
N LYS A 22 2.28 18.49 8.77
CA LYS A 22 1.66 17.28 9.34
C LYS A 22 1.82 16.01 8.54
N VAL A 23 2.14 16.06 7.25
CA VAL A 23 2.13 14.86 6.40
C VAL A 23 3.44 14.69 5.64
N PHE A 24 4.14 13.61 5.97
CA PHE A 24 5.45 13.27 5.42
C PHE A 24 5.42 11.90 4.74
N GLN A 25 6.33 11.68 3.80
CA GLN A 25 6.55 10.38 3.16
C GLN A 25 8.03 10.01 3.18
N LEU A 26 8.31 8.71 3.20
CA LEU A 26 9.66 8.18 2.97
C LEU A 26 9.89 7.97 1.47
N ASN A 27 10.82 8.70 0.87
CA ASN A 27 11.11 8.55 -0.56
C ASN A 27 11.96 7.31 -0.88
N VAL A 28 12.28 7.10 -2.16
CA VAL A 28 13.05 5.91 -2.60
C VAL A 28 14.50 5.91 -2.10
N GLN A 29 15.05 7.08 -1.79
CA GLN A 29 16.37 7.25 -1.17
C GLN A 29 16.33 7.12 0.37
N LEU A 30 15.19 6.71 0.95
CA LEU A 30 14.98 6.57 2.39
C LEU A 30 15.13 7.90 3.16
N LYS A 31 14.74 9.01 2.53
CA LYS A 31 14.69 10.34 3.15
C LYS A 31 13.25 10.78 3.35
N TRP A 32 13.01 11.50 4.43
CA TRP A 32 11.72 12.12 4.71
C TRP A 32 11.52 13.38 3.88
N GLU A 33 10.33 13.50 3.27
CA GLU A 33 9.91 14.69 2.53
C GLU A 33 8.42 14.95 2.74
N VAL A 34 7.94 16.14 2.40
CA VAL A 34 6.52 16.47 2.44
C VAL A 34 5.77 15.56 1.47
N ALA A 35 4.71 14.90 1.95
CA ALA A 35 3.92 14.00 1.13
C ALA A 35 3.18 14.77 0.03
N ARG A 36 3.18 14.22 -1.18
CA ARG A 36 2.50 14.79 -2.36
C ARG A 36 1.83 13.66 -3.14
N ASP A 37 0.86 13.99 -3.98
CA ASP A 37 0.28 13.02 -4.90
C ASP A 37 1.37 12.31 -5.74
N LEU A 38 1.06 11.08 -6.16
CA LEU A 38 1.99 10.12 -6.78
C LEU A 38 3.04 9.53 -5.82
N LEU A 39 2.62 9.20 -4.59
CA LEU A 39 3.46 8.61 -3.53
C LEU A 39 4.32 7.41 -4.00
N HIS A 40 3.84 6.67 -5.00
CA HIS A 40 4.49 5.46 -5.50
C HIS A 40 5.26 5.65 -6.82
N LYS A 41 5.36 6.87 -7.38
CA LYS A 41 6.00 7.12 -8.68
C LYS A 41 7.44 6.58 -8.75
N GLY A 42 8.21 6.72 -7.66
CA GLY A 42 9.57 6.20 -7.60
C GLY A 42 9.68 4.67 -7.57
N ASN A 43 8.63 3.96 -7.13
CA ASN A 43 8.60 2.50 -7.09
C ASN A 43 8.00 1.90 -8.40
N ASN A 44 7.26 2.72 -9.14
CA ASN A 44 6.53 2.37 -10.37
C ASN A 44 7.04 3.18 -11.57
N ILE A 45 8.37 3.23 -11.78
CA ILE A 45 9.00 4.02 -12.84
C ILE A 45 8.43 3.67 -14.23
N ASP A 46 8.02 2.41 -14.43
CA ASP A 46 7.57 1.89 -15.72
C ASP A 46 6.04 1.87 -15.88
N LYS A 47 5.26 2.38 -14.91
CA LYS A 47 3.79 2.37 -14.95
C LYS A 47 3.22 3.74 -14.59
N PRO A 48 2.13 4.20 -15.24
CA PRO A 48 1.43 5.40 -14.81
C PRO A 48 1.01 5.23 -13.35
N CYS A 49 1.54 6.06 -12.46
CA CYS A 49 1.02 6.21 -11.11
C CYS A 49 -0.15 7.20 -11.23
N GLY A 50 -1.36 6.78 -10.89
CA GLY A 50 -2.48 7.70 -10.81
C GLY A 50 -2.62 8.27 -9.39
N MET A 51 -3.78 8.86 -9.14
CA MET A 51 -4.13 9.45 -7.86
C MET A 51 -4.44 8.33 -6.85
N GLU A 52 -3.64 8.24 -5.79
CA GLU A 52 -3.76 7.16 -4.82
C GLU A 52 -4.70 7.59 -3.67
N PRO A 53 -5.56 6.70 -3.12
CA PRO A 53 -6.48 7.05 -2.03
C PRO A 53 -5.76 7.45 -0.73
N GLN A 54 -4.44 7.25 -0.69
CA GLN A 54 -3.59 7.45 0.48
C GLN A 54 -3.54 8.91 0.94
N MET A 55 -3.53 9.89 0.03
CA MET A 55 -3.48 11.31 0.41
C MET A 55 -4.82 11.76 1.00
N SER A 56 -5.94 11.47 0.34
CA SER A 56 -7.29 11.74 0.86
C SER A 56 -7.54 11.06 2.20
N PHE A 57 -7.21 9.76 2.33
CA PHE A 57 -7.29 9.05 3.61
C PHE A 57 -6.48 9.77 4.69
N THR A 58 -5.21 10.09 4.41
CA THR A 58 -4.33 10.76 5.37
C THR A 58 -4.86 12.13 5.78
N ASN A 59 -5.34 12.93 4.83
CA ASN A 59 -5.92 14.24 5.10
C ASN A 59 -7.21 14.17 5.92
N SER A 60 -8.01 13.10 5.77
CA SER A 60 -9.20 12.88 6.58
C SER A 60 -8.90 12.51 8.05
N VAL A 61 -7.77 11.84 8.31
CA VAL A 61 -7.44 11.35 9.66
C VAL A 61 -6.39 12.18 10.41
N LYS A 62 -5.62 13.04 9.72
CA LYS A 62 -4.52 13.83 10.32
C LYS A 62 -4.95 14.77 11.44
N THR A 63 -6.19 15.27 11.42
CA THR A 63 -6.71 16.14 12.48
C THR A 63 -6.85 15.40 13.81
N ARG A 64 -7.10 14.09 13.76
CA ARG A 64 -7.23 13.21 14.93
C ARG A 64 -5.91 12.55 15.33
N LEU A 65 -5.06 12.21 14.36
CA LEU A 65 -3.83 11.45 14.59
C LEU A 65 -2.57 12.31 14.74
N GLY A 66 -2.63 13.60 14.40
CA GLY A 66 -1.50 14.52 14.47
C GLY A 66 -0.58 14.42 13.25
N VAL A 67 0.72 14.33 13.49
CA VAL A 67 1.72 14.19 12.41
C VAL A 67 1.71 12.76 11.89
N ILE A 68 1.55 12.59 10.59
CA ILE A 68 1.48 11.30 9.91
C ILE A 68 2.68 11.15 8.98
N SER A 69 3.30 9.98 9.06
CA SER A 69 4.40 9.56 8.19
C SER A 69 3.97 8.35 7.36
N LEU A 70 4.07 8.49 6.03
CA LEU A 70 3.70 7.48 5.06
C LEU A 70 4.95 6.74 4.58
N VAL A 71 4.86 5.41 4.49
CA VAL A 71 5.91 4.57 3.91
C VAL A 71 5.35 3.87 2.68
N PRO A 72 5.45 4.51 1.49
CA PRO A 72 4.97 3.91 0.26
C PRO A 72 5.85 2.71 -0.12
N CYS A 73 5.23 1.55 -0.26
CA CYS A 73 5.91 0.28 -0.61
C CYS A 73 5.30 -0.40 -1.84
N ALA A 74 4.15 0.08 -2.31
CA ALA A 74 3.40 -0.59 -3.35
C ALA A 74 4.15 -0.71 -4.68
N LYS A 75 3.92 -1.83 -5.37
CA LYS A 75 4.34 -2.09 -6.73
C LYS A 75 3.12 -2.44 -7.57
N GLY A 76 2.82 -1.66 -8.60
CA GLY A 76 1.65 -1.89 -9.45
C GLY A 76 1.78 -3.20 -10.24
N GLY A 77 0.71 -4.01 -10.24
CA GLY A 77 0.62 -5.27 -10.97
C GLY A 77 1.49 -6.40 -10.42
N SER A 78 1.87 -6.34 -9.15
CA SER A 78 2.45 -7.49 -8.45
C SER A 78 1.35 -8.43 -7.96
N SER A 79 1.51 -9.74 -8.11
CA SER A 79 0.67 -10.77 -7.46
C SER A 79 1.01 -10.92 -5.98
N ILE A 80 0.15 -11.55 -5.19
CA ILE A 80 0.42 -11.78 -3.76
C ILE A 80 1.62 -12.73 -3.53
N GLU A 81 1.93 -13.59 -4.50
CA GLU A 81 3.13 -14.45 -4.47
C GLU A 81 4.41 -13.63 -4.37
N GLU A 82 4.51 -12.54 -5.12
CA GLU A 82 5.70 -11.68 -5.12
C GLU A 82 5.89 -10.89 -3.80
N TRP A 83 4.94 -11.05 -2.87
CA TRP A 83 4.99 -10.53 -1.50
C TRP A 83 5.24 -11.60 -0.45
N GLU A 84 5.60 -12.83 -0.84
CA GLU A 84 6.03 -13.83 0.11
C GLU A 84 7.35 -13.45 0.79
N LYS A 85 7.57 -13.98 2.00
CA LYS A 85 8.77 -13.70 2.77
C LYS A 85 10.01 -14.19 2.00
N GLY A 86 11.01 -13.34 1.90
CA GLY A 86 12.19 -13.57 1.07
C GLY A 86 12.11 -12.95 -0.32
N ASP A 87 10.91 -12.61 -0.81
CA ASP A 87 10.76 -11.95 -2.10
C ASP A 87 11.08 -10.45 -2.04
N LYS A 88 11.42 -9.92 -3.21
CA LYS A 88 11.93 -8.55 -3.35
C LYS A 88 10.98 -7.50 -2.80
N HIS A 89 9.67 -7.62 -3.01
CA HIS A 89 8.69 -6.62 -2.54
C HIS A 89 8.50 -6.68 -1.03
N TYR A 90 8.41 -7.89 -0.47
CA TYR A 90 8.35 -8.11 0.97
C TYR A 90 9.59 -7.56 1.68
N GLU A 91 10.79 -7.95 1.24
CA GLU A 91 12.05 -7.53 1.88
C GLU A 91 12.25 -6.01 1.79
N ASN A 92 11.87 -5.40 0.67
CA ASN A 92 11.91 -3.95 0.52
C ASN A 92 10.94 -3.24 1.48
N MET A 93 9.72 -3.76 1.64
CA MET A 93 8.75 -3.23 2.60
C MET A 93 9.30 -3.28 4.03
N ILE A 94 9.78 -4.44 4.48
CA ILE A 94 10.35 -4.61 5.82
C ILE A 94 11.55 -3.68 6.03
N LYS A 95 12.46 -3.57 5.04
CA LYS A 95 13.60 -2.65 5.10
C LYS A 95 13.16 -1.20 5.28
N ARG A 96 12.19 -0.73 4.49
CA ARG A 96 11.68 0.65 4.53
C ARG A 96 11.01 0.96 5.86
N VAL A 97 10.18 0.03 6.36
CA VAL A 97 9.50 0.20 7.64
C VAL A 97 10.50 0.22 8.81
N LYS A 98 11.55 -0.60 8.78
CA LYS A 98 12.62 -0.58 9.80
C LYS A 98 13.41 0.72 9.86
N VAL A 99 13.39 1.56 8.81
CA VAL A 99 13.96 2.92 8.88
C VAL A 99 13.22 3.76 9.92
N ILE A 100 11.90 3.60 10.04
CA ILE A 100 11.09 4.30 11.06
C ILE A 100 11.56 3.94 12.47
N VAL A 101 11.77 2.65 12.72
CA VAL A 101 12.12 2.11 14.04
C VAL A 101 13.53 2.50 14.47
N LYS A 102 14.45 2.72 13.52
CA LYS A 102 15.87 3.02 13.81
C LYS A 102 16.17 4.50 14.11
N VAL A 103 15.30 5.43 13.73
CA VAL A 103 15.47 6.85 14.06
C VAL A 103 15.04 7.06 15.52
N GLY A 104 15.98 6.77 16.42
CA GLY A 104 15.77 6.55 17.85
C GLY A 104 15.17 7.71 18.64
N GLY A 105 14.40 7.34 19.67
CA GLY A 105 13.98 8.20 20.80
C GLY A 105 12.83 9.17 20.52
N VAL A 106 12.66 9.59 19.26
CA VAL A 106 11.55 10.45 18.78
C VAL A 106 10.79 9.76 17.62
N GLY A 107 11.12 8.49 17.37
CA GLY A 107 10.64 7.71 16.23
C GLY A 107 9.14 7.43 16.32
N GLY A 108 8.43 7.73 15.23
CA GLY A 108 7.00 7.46 15.09
C GLY A 108 6.69 5.97 15.26
N GLU A 109 5.56 5.69 15.90
CA GLU A 109 5.05 4.33 16.06
C GLU A 109 4.33 3.88 14.77
N ILE A 110 4.56 2.63 14.35
CA ILE A 110 3.83 2.05 13.22
C ILE A 110 2.39 1.80 13.68
N LYS A 111 1.45 2.63 13.20
CA LYS A 111 0.04 2.54 13.64
C LYS A 111 -0.78 1.51 12.89
N ALA A 112 -0.48 1.27 11.61
CA ALA A 112 -1.20 0.31 10.79
C ALA A 112 -0.42 -0.02 9.51
N LEU A 113 -0.74 -1.16 8.90
CA LEU A 113 -0.45 -1.46 7.50
C LEU A 113 -1.72 -1.29 6.67
N LEU A 114 -1.66 -0.48 5.60
CA LEU A 114 -2.73 -0.36 4.61
C LEU A 114 -2.45 -1.28 3.42
N TRP A 115 -3.20 -2.39 3.35
CA TRP A 115 -3.10 -3.40 2.29
C TRP A 115 -4.22 -3.25 1.27
N HIS A 116 -3.85 -3.20 0.00
CA HIS A 116 -4.74 -3.22 -1.15
C HIS A 116 -3.89 -3.81 -2.26
N GLN A 117 -4.31 -4.95 -2.82
CA GLN A 117 -3.61 -5.70 -3.86
C GLN A 117 -4.52 -6.86 -4.25
N GLU A 118 -5.17 -6.84 -5.42
CA GLU A 118 -5.98 -8.00 -5.89
C GLU A 118 -5.96 -8.17 -7.42
N GLU A 119 -5.78 -7.09 -8.19
CA GLU A 119 -5.96 -7.09 -9.66
C GLU A 119 -5.17 -8.17 -10.42
N SER A 120 -4.04 -8.65 -9.89
CA SER A 120 -3.18 -9.63 -10.59
C SER A 120 -3.50 -11.08 -10.25
N ASP A 121 -4.13 -11.36 -9.11
CA ASP A 121 -4.42 -12.72 -8.62
C ASP A 121 -5.81 -13.22 -9.08
N THR A 122 -6.56 -12.41 -9.83
CA THR A 122 -7.86 -12.81 -10.41
C THR A 122 -7.73 -13.63 -11.69
N SER A 123 -6.52 -13.73 -12.26
CA SER A 123 -6.26 -14.30 -13.59
C SER A 123 -6.32 -15.83 -13.62
N TYR A 124 -5.99 -16.50 -12.51
CA TYR A 124 -5.95 -17.97 -12.42
C TYR A 124 -6.75 -18.47 -11.21
N LEU A 125 -7.48 -19.58 -11.37
CA LEU A 125 -8.31 -20.17 -10.31
C LEU A 125 -7.49 -20.56 -9.07
N ASN A 126 -6.29 -21.11 -9.28
CA ASN A 126 -5.38 -21.49 -8.20
C ASN A 126 -4.94 -20.27 -7.36
N ASP A 127 -4.80 -19.09 -7.96
CA ASP A 127 -4.41 -17.88 -7.23
C ASP A 127 -5.56 -17.39 -6.36
N LYS A 128 -6.79 -17.44 -6.87
CA LYS A 128 -8.00 -17.13 -6.09
C LYS A 128 -8.18 -18.05 -4.89
N GLU A 129 -7.99 -19.36 -5.07
CA GLU A 129 -8.16 -20.35 -4.00
C GLU A 129 -7.11 -20.21 -2.90
N ASN A 130 -5.89 -19.79 -3.26
CA ASN A 130 -4.78 -19.67 -2.31
C ASN A 130 -4.59 -18.25 -1.74
N TYR A 131 -5.27 -17.23 -2.28
CA TYR A 131 -5.06 -15.83 -1.91
C TYR A 131 -5.22 -15.60 -0.41
N ASN A 132 -6.30 -16.09 0.20
CA ASN A 132 -6.57 -15.90 1.63
C ASN A 132 -5.45 -16.49 2.50
N GLY A 133 -5.00 -17.71 2.19
CA GLY A 133 -3.90 -18.35 2.93
C GLY A 133 -2.58 -17.60 2.78
N ARG A 134 -2.30 -17.07 1.58
CA ARG A 134 -1.11 -16.23 1.34
C ARG A 134 -1.19 -14.90 2.07
N LEU A 135 -2.37 -14.28 2.10
CA LEU A 135 -2.59 -13.05 2.85
C LEU A 135 -2.42 -13.25 4.34
N GLU A 136 -2.98 -14.31 4.92
CA GLU A 136 -2.78 -14.64 6.33
C GLU A 136 -1.31 -14.84 6.66
N LYS A 137 -0.57 -15.57 5.80
CA LYS A 137 0.87 -15.78 5.94
C LYS A 137 1.64 -14.46 5.84
N LEU A 138 1.28 -13.57 4.90
CA LEU A 138 1.85 -12.23 4.79
C LEU A 138 1.65 -11.43 6.08
N VAL A 139 0.43 -11.39 6.61
CA VAL A 139 0.09 -10.73 7.88
C VAL A 139 0.94 -11.25 9.03
N GLN A 140 1.04 -12.57 9.19
CA GLN A 140 1.83 -13.21 10.23
C GLN A 140 3.32 -12.88 10.11
N ASN A 141 3.86 -12.93 8.88
CA ASN A 141 5.25 -12.62 8.60
C ASN A 141 5.58 -11.16 8.94
N VAL A 142 4.74 -10.20 8.52
CA VAL A 142 4.92 -8.78 8.82
C VAL A 142 4.92 -8.54 10.33
N ARG A 143 3.93 -9.08 11.05
CA ARG A 143 3.86 -8.94 12.51
C ARG A 143 5.09 -9.50 13.21
N THR A 144 5.59 -10.64 12.73
CA THR A 144 6.79 -11.29 13.27
C THR A 144 8.03 -10.46 13.01
N ASP A 145 8.28 -10.04 11.76
CA ASP A 145 9.52 -9.36 11.37
C ASP A 145 9.61 -7.92 11.89
N LEU A 146 8.47 -7.32 12.26
CA LEU A 146 8.38 -6.04 12.93
C LEU A 146 8.29 -6.17 14.46
N ASN A 147 8.14 -7.38 15.00
CA ASN A 147 7.87 -7.64 16.42
C ASN A 147 6.63 -6.88 16.96
N MET A 148 5.54 -6.89 16.18
CA MET A 148 4.29 -6.20 16.48
C MET A 148 3.09 -7.15 16.32
N PRO A 149 2.84 -8.05 17.29
CA PRO A 149 1.80 -9.08 17.16
C PRO A 149 0.38 -8.52 17.01
N SER A 150 0.12 -7.31 17.52
CA SER A 150 -1.16 -6.63 17.44
C SER A 150 -1.23 -5.54 16.36
N LEU A 151 -0.28 -5.52 15.41
CA LEU A 151 -0.28 -4.51 14.35
C LEU A 151 -1.62 -4.57 13.56
N PRO A 152 -2.38 -3.47 13.51
CA PRO A 152 -3.57 -3.38 12.67
C PRO A 152 -3.22 -3.46 11.19
N ILE A 153 -3.97 -4.27 10.45
CA ILE A 153 -3.87 -4.35 8.99
C ILE A 153 -5.25 -4.04 8.43
N LEU A 154 -5.34 -2.96 7.66
CA LEU A 154 -6.56 -2.56 6.98
C LEU A 154 -6.46 -3.03 5.54
N GLN A 155 -7.18 -4.11 5.22
CA GLN A 155 -7.34 -4.62 3.87
C GLN A 155 -8.50 -3.92 3.18
N VAL A 156 -8.29 -3.49 1.94
CA VAL A 156 -9.37 -3.07 1.05
C VAL A 156 -9.72 -4.27 0.16
N ILE A 157 -10.98 -4.67 0.18
CA ILE A 157 -11.56 -5.75 -0.63
C ILE A 157 -12.15 -5.11 -1.89
N ILE A 158 -11.86 -5.66 -3.08
CA ILE A 158 -12.39 -5.14 -4.34
C ILE A 158 -13.50 -6.08 -4.83
N GLU A 159 -14.68 -5.54 -5.14
CA GLU A 159 -15.78 -6.32 -5.76
C GLU A 159 -15.74 -6.32 -7.30
N SER A 160 -14.71 -5.75 -7.94
CA SER A 160 -14.63 -5.70 -9.41
C SER A 160 -13.80 -6.87 -9.95
N ALA A 161 -14.50 -7.85 -10.52
CA ALA A 161 -13.88 -8.89 -11.33
C ALA A 161 -13.41 -8.29 -12.67
N ASP A 162 -12.11 -7.98 -12.80
CA ASP A 162 -11.49 -7.87 -14.11
C ASP A 162 -11.29 -9.27 -14.68
N GLY A 163 -12.36 -9.80 -15.27
CA GLY A 163 -12.34 -10.95 -16.17
C GLY A 163 -13.31 -10.66 -17.32
N PRO A 164 -13.09 -11.20 -18.53
CA PRO A 164 -14.11 -11.10 -19.56
C PRO A 164 -15.38 -11.74 -19.00
N SER A 165 -16.47 -10.97 -18.92
CA SER A 165 -17.81 -11.50 -18.70
C SER A 165 -18.07 -12.51 -19.81
N LYS A 166 -17.79 -13.79 -19.55
CA LYS A 166 -18.39 -14.86 -20.31
C LYS A 166 -19.76 -15.05 -19.70
N ASP A 167 -20.75 -14.60 -20.45
CA ASP A 167 -22.12 -15.06 -20.31
C ASP A 167 -22.12 -16.59 -20.26
N GLU A 168 -22.23 -17.17 -19.07
CA GLU A 168 -22.76 -18.51 -18.89
C GLU A 168 -24.05 -18.40 -18.10
N VAL A 169 -25.14 -18.23 -18.86
CA VAL A 169 -26.48 -18.63 -18.41
C VAL A 169 -26.44 -20.14 -18.23
N ILE A 170 -26.28 -20.59 -16.99
CA ILE A 170 -26.63 -21.97 -16.63
C ILE A 170 -28.12 -21.96 -16.32
N LYS A 171 -28.89 -22.63 -17.19
CA LYS A 171 -30.32 -22.90 -17.03
C LYS A 171 -30.58 -23.91 -15.91
#